data_AF-A0A9N9A763-F1
#
_entry.id   AF-A0A9N9A763-F1
#
_cell.length_a   1.000
_cell.length_b   1.000
_cell.length_c   1.000
_cell.angle_alpha   90.00
_cell.angle_beta   90.00
_cell.angle_gamma   90.00
#
_symmetry.space_group_name_H-M   'P 1'
#
loop_
_entity.id
_entity.type
_entity.pdbx_description
1 polymer ?
#
loop_
_entity_poly.entity_id
_entity_poly.type
_entity_poly.pdbx_seq_one_letter_code
_entity_poly.pdbx_strand_id
1 'polypeptide(L)'
;MTSLHKRNEERTHEENQERAFIAASHRGDRSIEARMESARKASEVHKKRTGKSLKITEDDVRNEEMYREVDPEEDAKYQQYHREVIGEPPRPQGRSAPYNETRAKK
;
A
#
# COMPACT_ATOMS: atom_id res chain seq x y z
N MET A 1 -29.18 -3.96 -26.50
CA MET A 1 -28.97 -4.05 -25.04
C MET A 1 -27.97 -5.16 -24.77
N THR A 2 -26.68 -4.87 -24.87
CA THR A 2 -25.63 -5.85 -24.58
C THR A 2 -25.42 -5.93 -23.07
N SER A 3 -25.99 -6.97 -22.48
CA SER A 3 -25.71 -7.37 -21.10
C SER A 3 -24.21 -7.59 -20.96
N LEU A 4 -23.56 -6.75 -20.16
CA LEU A 4 -22.20 -6.96 -19.68
C LEU A 4 -22.25 -8.22 -18.82
N HIS A 5 -22.00 -9.37 -19.45
CA HIS A 5 -21.75 -10.62 -18.75
C HIS A 5 -20.52 -10.39 -17.88
N LYS A 6 -20.77 -10.05 -16.61
CA LYS A 6 -19.79 -10.00 -15.54
C LYS A 6 -19.30 -11.42 -15.39
N ARG A 7 -18.27 -11.78 -16.17
CA ARG A 7 -17.57 -13.04 -16.03
C ARG A 7 -17.06 -13.05 -14.59
N ASN A 8 -17.74 -13.79 -13.74
CA ASN A 8 -17.09 -14.40 -12.58
C ASN A 8 -16.09 -15.37 -13.18
N GLU A 9 -14.97 -14.84 -13.69
CA GLU A 9 -13.76 -15.62 -13.85
C GLU A 9 -13.57 -16.28 -12.49
N GLU A 10 -13.46 -17.61 -12.48
CA GLU A 10 -13.25 -18.40 -11.27
C GLU A 10 -11.90 -18.00 -10.69
N ARG A 11 -11.90 -16.87 -9.98
CA ARG A 11 -10.74 -16.37 -9.26
C ARG A 11 -10.39 -17.39 -8.21
N THR A 12 -9.10 -17.66 -8.08
CA THR A 12 -8.61 -18.57 -7.04
C THR A 12 -9.04 -18.05 -5.68
N HIS A 13 -9.20 -18.96 -4.71
CA HIS A 13 -9.54 -18.59 -3.35
C HIS A 13 -8.58 -17.53 -2.79
N GLU A 14 -7.29 -17.68 -3.13
CA GLU A 14 -6.21 -16.78 -2.74
C GLU A 14 -6.36 -15.39 -3.37
N GLU A 15 -6.71 -15.28 -4.65
CA GLU A 15 -6.96 -13.97 -5.29
C GLU A 15 -8.18 -13.26 -4.67
N ASN A 16 -9.25 -14.00 -4.38
CA ASN A 16 -10.43 -13.43 -3.72
C ASN A 16 -10.11 -12.98 -2.29
N GLN A 17 -9.29 -13.73 -1.56
CA GLN A 17 -8.82 -13.39 -0.23
C GLN A 17 -7.94 -12.13 -0.25
N GLU A 18 -7.01 -12.03 -1.20
CA GLU A 18 -6.18 -10.85 -1.44
C GLU A 18 -7.07 -9.62 -1.66
N ARG A 19 -8.02 -9.70 -2.61
CA ARG A 19 -8.97 -8.61 -2.91
C ARG A 19 -9.80 -8.19 -1.70
N ALA A 20 -10.23 -9.15 -0.88
CA ALA A 20 -11.00 -8.86 0.33
C ALA A 20 -10.17 -8.06 1.35
N PHE A 21 -8.89 -8.41 1.53
CA PHE A 21 -7.99 -7.68 2.43
C PHE A 21 -7.65 -6.28 1.92
N ILE A 22 -7.45 -6.11 0.61
CA ILE A 22 -7.27 -4.78 0.00
C ILE A 22 -8.50 -3.91 0.27
N ALA A 23 -9.70 -4.42 -0.05
CA ALA A 23 -10.95 -3.69 0.19
C ALA A 23 -11.17 -3.36 1.68
N ALA A 24 -10.80 -4.28 2.58
CA ALA A 24 -10.86 -4.06 4.02
C ALA A 24 -9.91 -2.95 4.49
N SER A 25 -8.73 -2.81 3.87
CA SER A 25 -7.76 -1.76 4.21
C SER A 25 -8.21 -0.36 3.76
N HIS A 26 -9.00 -0.27 2.69
CA HIS A 26 -9.57 0.99 2.18
C HIS A 26 -10.83 1.45 2.91
N ARG A 27 -11.27 0.74 3.95
CA ARG A 27 -12.47 1.11 4.71
C ARG A 27 -12.18 2.20 5.74
N GLY A 28 -12.60 3.43 5.42
CA GLY A 28 -12.48 4.62 6.27
C GLY A 28 -13.22 4.56 7.62
N ASP A 29 -14.19 3.66 7.77
CA ASP A 29 -14.95 3.46 9.00
C ASP A 29 -14.21 2.66 10.09
N ARG A 30 -13.02 2.14 9.78
CA ARG A 30 -12.21 1.31 10.69
C ARG A 30 -11.00 2.07 11.24
N SER A 31 -10.50 1.62 12.39
CA SER A 31 -9.24 2.16 12.95
C SER A 31 -8.08 1.95 11.99
N ILE A 32 -7.12 2.87 12.01
CA ILE A 32 -5.95 2.80 11.13
C ILE A 32 -5.14 1.52 11.37
N GLU A 33 -5.05 1.05 12.61
CA GLU A 33 -4.37 -0.21 12.95
C GLU A 33 -5.03 -1.42 12.27
N ALA A 34 -6.37 -1.52 12.31
CA ALA A 34 -7.09 -2.62 11.67
C ALA A 34 -6.98 -2.56 10.14
N ARG A 35 -6.93 -1.36 9.56
CA ARG A 35 -6.69 -1.15 8.13
C ARG A 35 -5.28 -1.56 7.73
N MET A 36 -4.27 -1.18 8.53
CA MET A 36 -2.87 -1.56 8.35
C MET A 36 -2.66 -3.07 8.46
N GLU A 37 -3.31 -3.72 9.43
CA GLU A 37 -3.27 -5.19 9.55
C GLU A 37 -3.88 -5.87 8.32
N SER A 38 -5.00 -5.35 7.83
CA SER A 38 -5.63 -5.85 6.60
C SER A 38 -4.71 -5.67 5.39
N ALA A 39 -4.07 -4.51 5.26
CA ALA A 39 -3.09 -4.26 4.19
C ALA A 39 -1.93 -5.26 4.25
N ARG A 40 -1.36 -5.51 5.45
CA ARG A 40 -0.26 -6.48 5.62
C ARG A 40 -0.67 -7.89 5.20
N LYS A 41 -1.86 -8.35 5.60
CA LYS A 41 -2.42 -9.63 5.17
C LYS A 41 -2.61 -9.71 3.66
N ALA A 42 -3.03 -8.61 3.02
CA ALA A 42 -3.09 -8.55 1.56
C ALA A 42 -1.71 -8.75 0.92
N SER A 43 -0.66 -8.09 1.45
CA SER A 43 0.71 -8.27 0.97
C SER A 43 1.23 -9.70 1.11
N GLU A 44 0.90 -10.38 2.21
CA GLU A 44 1.31 -11.77 2.43
C GLU A 44 0.69 -12.72 1.39
N VAL A 45 -0.62 -12.57 1.15
CA VAL A 45 -1.34 -13.37 0.14
C VAL A 45 -0.82 -13.04 -1.27
N HIS A 46 -0.61 -11.77 -1.57
CA HIS A 46 -0.04 -11.33 -2.84
C HIS A 46 1.35 -11.93 -3.06
N LYS A 47 2.23 -11.87 -2.06
CA LYS A 47 3.57 -12.48 -2.11
C LYS A 47 3.54 -13.98 -2.31
N LYS A 48 2.60 -14.68 -1.68
CA LYS A 48 2.42 -16.12 -1.89
C LYS A 48 2.07 -16.45 -3.35
N ARG A 49 1.27 -15.60 -4.00
CA ARG A 49 0.77 -15.79 -5.37
C ARG A 49 1.75 -15.30 -6.45
N THR A 50 2.39 -14.14 -6.25
CA THR A 50 3.21 -13.46 -7.26
C THR A 50 4.71 -13.52 -7.00
N GLY A 51 5.12 -13.87 -5.77
CA GLY A 51 6.50 -13.82 -5.31
C GLY A 51 6.96 -12.42 -4.84
N LYS A 52 6.14 -11.39 -5.00
CA LYS A 52 6.47 -9.98 -4.67
C LYS A 52 5.61 -9.47 -3.52
N SER A 53 6.11 -8.58 -2.68
CA SER A 53 5.30 -7.95 -1.61
C SER A 53 4.71 -6.62 -2.04
N LEU A 54 3.64 -6.18 -1.39
CA LEU A 54 3.07 -4.86 -1.59
C LEU A 54 3.73 -3.84 -0.65
N LYS A 55 4.06 -2.66 -1.17
CA LYS A 55 4.47 -1.51 -0.37
C LYS A 55 3.26 -0.93 0.32
N ILE A 56 3.28 -0.97 1.64
CA ILE A 56 2.21 -0.45 2.47
C ILE A 56 2.80 0.62 3.37
N THR A 57 2.31 1.84 3.22
CA THR A 57 2.58 2.93 4.17
C THR A 57 1.28 3.36 4.83
N GLU A 58 1.37 3.90 6.04
CA GLU A 58 0.19 4.37 6.77
C GLU A 58 -0.56 5.47 6.00
N ASP A 59 0.19 6.32 5.29
CA ASP A 59 -0.39 7.37 4.44
C ASP A 59 -1.14 6.77 3.25
N ASP A 60 -0.58 5.75 2.58
CA ASP A 60 -1.28 5.05 1.49
C ASP A 60 -2.58 4.41 2.00
N VAL A 61 -2.54 3.80 3.20
CA VAL A 61 -3.74 3.22 3.81
C VAL A 61 -4.77 4.30 4.12
N ARG A 62 -4.36 5.42 4.72
CA ARG A 62 -5.25 6.54 5.06
C ARG A 62 -5.89 7.17 3.84
N ASN A 63 -5.11 7.38 2.78
CA ASN A 63 -5.53 8.01 1.53
C ASN A 63 -6.21 7.04 0.56
N GLU A 64 -6.35 5.77 0.95
CA GLU A 64 -6.98 4.72 0.11
C GLU A 64 -6.25 4.53 -1.23
N GLU A 65 -4.93 4.75 -1.22
CA GLU A 65 -4.08 4.62 -2.39
C GLU A 65 -3.89 3.16 -2.80
N MET A 66 -3.57 2.96 -4.08
CA MET A 66 -3.26 1.65 -4.62
C MET A 66 -1.83 1.24 -4.20
N TYR A 67 -1.71 0.12 -3.49
CA TYR A 67 -0.39 -0.38 -3.09
C TYR A 67 0.43 -0.82 -4.30
N ARG A 68 1.70 -0.42 -4.33
CA ARG A 68 2.66 -0.80 -5.38
C ARG A 68 3.33 -2.12 -5.02
N GLU A 69 3.58 -2.97 -6.03
CA GLU A 69 4.49 -4.10 -5.85
C GLU A 69 5.92 -3.61 -5.65
N VAL A 70 6.64 -4.24 -4.73
CA VAL A 70 8.07 -4.00 -4.53
C VAL A 70 8.79 -5.31 -4.77
N ASP A 71 9.83 -5.23 -5.60
CA ASP A 71 10.75 -6.34 -5.76
C ASP A 71 11.56 -6.52 -4.46
N PRO A 72 11.55 -7.71 -3.84
CA PRO A 72 12.33 -7.96 -2.63
C PRO A 72 13.83 -7.67 -2.79
N GLU A 73 14.39 -7.79 -4.00
CA GLU A 73 15.79 -7.41 -4.26
C GLU A 73 15.99 -5.89 -4.22
N GLU A 74 15.01 -5.13 -4.72
CA GLU A 74 15.04 -3.66 -4.67
C GLU A 74 14.82 -3.15 -3.24
N ASP A 75 13.93 -3.79 -2.46
CA ASP A 75 13.72 -3.44 -1.06
C ASP A 75 14.99 -3.66 -0.23
N ALA A 76 15.66 -4.80 -0.42
CA ALA A 76 16.91 -5.10 0.26
C ALA A 76 18.01 -4.09 -0.09
N LYS A 77 18.15 -3.73 -1.38
CA LYS A 77 19.10 -2.69 -1.82
C LYS A 77 18.77 -1.33 -1.23
N TYR A 78 17.49 -0.96 -1.18
CA TYR A 78 17.06 0.30 -0.59
C TYR A 78 17.36 0.34 0.91
N GLN A 79 17.06 -0.73 1.66
CA GLN A 79 17.38 -0.82 3.09
C GLN A 79 18.90 -0.81 3.36
N GLN A 80 19.67 -1.51 2.53
CA GLN A 80 21.13 -1.54 2.64
C GLN A 80 21.75 -0.16 2.36
N TYR A 81 21.41 0.45 1.22
CA TYR A 81 21.85 1.80 0.86
C TYR A 81 21.49 2.81 1.95
N HIS A 82 20.27 2.70 2.47
CA HIS A 82 19.78 3.58 3.49
C HIS A 82 20.55 3.46 4.82
N ARG A 83 20.87 2.22 5.23
CA ARG A 83 21.71 1.94 6.41
C ARG A 83 23.12 2.48 6.25
N GLU A 84 23.69 2.37 5.05
CA GLU A 84 25.07 2.75 4.76
C GLU A 84 25.25 4.26 4.59
N VAL A 85 24.26 4.97 4.04
CA VAL A 85 24.44 6.37 3.62
C VAL A 85 23.83 7.38 4.60
N ILE A 86 22.70 7.08 5.25
CA ILE A 86 21.92 8.12 5.96
C ILE A 86 21.97 7.99 7.48
N GLY A 87 22.22 6.81 8.06
CA GLY A 87 22.27 6.62 9.52
C GLY A 87 20.95 6.84 10.27
N GLU A 88 19.94 7.45 9.64
CA GLU A 88 18.56 7.60 10.13
C GLU A 88 17.58 7.04 9.10
N PRO A 89 16.58 6.18 9.47
CA PRO A 89 15.61 5.58 8.54
C PRO A 89 14.97 6.61 7.58
N PRO A 90 14.69 6.25 6.32
CA PRO A 90 14.27 7.23 5.33
C PRO A 90 12.89 7.70 5.77
N ARG A 91 12.72 9.02 5.88
CA ARG A 91 11.40 9.58 6.16
C ARG A 91 10.40 8.98 5.15
N PRO A 92 9.25 8.47 5.61
CA PRO A 92 8.27 7.87 4.71
C PRO A 92 8.00 8.87 3.58
N GLN A 93 8.06 8.39 2.33
CA GLN A 93 7.85 9.21 1.13
C GLN A 93 6.36 9.55 0.92
N GLY A 94 5.71 10.04 1.97
CA GLY A 94 4.39 10.65 1.98
C GLY A 94 4.54 12.07 2.52
N ARG A 95 4.97 13.01 1.67
CA ARG A 95 4.93 14.44 1.98
C ARG A 95 4.46 15.21 0.74
N SER A 96 3.16 15.46 0.64
CA SER A 96 2.76 16.84 0.39
C SER A 96 3.09 17.60 1.68
N ALA A 97 4.07 18.50 1.62
CA ALA A 97 4.27 19.44 2.72
C ALA A 97 2.95 20.20 2.94
N PRO A 98 2.49 20.45 4.18
CA PRO A 98 1.48 21.48 4.37
C PRO A 98 2.10 22.79 3.87
N TYR A 99 1.43 23.42 2.91
CA TYR A 99 1.78 24.76 2.46
C TYR A 99 1.60 25.69 3.66
N ASN A 100 2.69 25.99 4.37
CA ASN A 100 2.70 27.03 5.38
C ASN A 100 2.53 28.36 4.66
N GLU A 101 1.30 28.85 4.59
CA GLU A 101 1.00 30.22 4.18
C GLU A 101 1.41 31.15 5.33
N THR A 102 2.69 31.46 5.43
CA THR A 102 3.16 32.60 6.20
C THR A 102 3.71 33.67 5.25
N ARG A 103 2.85 34.66 5.04
CA ARG A 103 3.16 36.10 5.07
C ARG A 103 3.91 36.69 3.88
N ALA A 104 3.16 37.39 3.03
CA ALA A 104 3.31 38.84 2.74
C ALA A 104 2.22 39.20 1.70
N LYS A 105 1.44 40.28 1.85
CA LYS A 105 1.91 41.65 1.69
C LYS A 105 0.84 42.65 2.15
N LYS A 106 1.33 43.64 2.91
CA LYS A 106 0.92 45.06 3.01
C LYS A 106 -0.39 45.41 3.70
#